data_AF-A0A061B016-F1
#
_entry.id   AF-A0A061B016-F1
#
_cell.length_a   1.000
_cell.length_b   1.000
_cell.length_c   1.000
_cell.angle_alpha   90.00
_cell.angle_beta   90.00
_cell.angle_gamma   90.00
#
_symmetry.space_group_name_H-M   'P 1'
#
loop_
_entity.id
_entity.type
_entity.pdbx_description
1 polymer ?
#
loop_
_entity_poly.entity_id
_entity_poly.type
_entity_poly.pdbx_seq_one_letter_code
_entity_poly.pdbx_strand_id
1 'polypeptide(L)'
;MTPALWDTLLSVMAPQLLLTLLLFVCLYFIFFTIQIFWSIGIMCIGPMAPLILFLNFLHQVDAVAQRIGAVFFYELPLESLFDFIYATQSHGEDAIIRAKTGRKKPQGNLIESLTLWMFEFPRILVTWPTDQLVVILTIWMMAIPGIGPIITVLIEAPKKGRAMHERYFALKGLSLREIEIYHDDMWWHYYVLGFMTGFLETIPFVSTLFVFTNRTGAAMWSVDLENAYLESSRGREWFQEATSS
;
A
#
# COMPACT_ATOMS: atom_id res chain seq x y z
N MET A 1 -5.44 10.91 20.98
CA MET A 1 -6.10 9.91 20.12
C MET A 1 -7.54 9.78 20.56
N THR A 2 -8.50 10.01 19.67
CA THR A 2 -9.93 9.89 19.97
C THR A 2 -10.32 8.42 20.16
N PRO A 3 -11.31 8.09 21.02
CA PRO A 3 -11.78 6.71 21.22
C PRO A 3 -12.15 5.98 19.92
N ALA A 4 -12.68 6.71 18.93
CA ALA A 4 -13.07 6.17 17.63
C ALA A 4 -11.92 5.54 16.81
N LEU A 5 -10.69 6.02 16.97
CA LEU A 5 -9.52 5.45 16.30
C LEU A 5 -9.17 4.07 16.85
N TRP A 6 -9.31 3.87 18.16
CA TRP A 6 -9.08 2.58 18.81
C TRP A 6 -10.10 1.55 18.36
N ASP A 7 -11.36 1.94 18.22
CA ASP A 7 -12.41 1.05 17.71
C ASP A 7 -12.17 0.66 16.25
N THR A 8 -11.68 1.60 15.43
CA THR A 8 -11.30 1.33 14.03
C THR A 8 -10.10 0.39 13.94
N LEU A 9 -9.09 0.59 14.80
CA LEU A 9 -7.92 -0.27 14.88
C LEU A 9 -8.29 -1.69 15.31
N LEU A 10 -9.03 -1.82 16.42
CA LEU A 10 -9.40 -3.12 16.99
C LEU A 10 -10.36 -3.90 16.08
N SER A 11 -11.28 -3.20 15.39
CA SER A 11 -12.22 -3.84 14.46
C SER A 11 -11.53 -4.47 13.24
N VAL A 12 -10.31 -4.04 12.90
CA VAL A 12 -9.50 -4.62 11.82
C VAL A 12 -8.45 -5.59 12.35
N MET A 13 -7.74 -5.22 13.42
CA MET A 13 -6.68 -6.05 13.99
C MET A 13 -7.21 -7.38 14.51
N ALA A 14 -8.35 -7.41 15.20
CA ALA A 14 -8.90 -8.64 15.77
C ALA A 14 -9.25 -9.71 14.71
N PRO A 15 -10.08 -9.42 13.67
CA PRO A 15 -10.37 -10.41 12.64
C PRO A 15 -9.13 -10.78 11.81
N GLN A 16 -8.19 -9.84 11.62
CA GLN A 16 -6.95 -10.12 10.90
C GLN A 16 -6.01 -11.05 11.66
N LEU A 17 -5.84 -10.84 12.98
CA LEU A 17 -5.07 -11.73 13.83
C LEU A 17 -5.72 -13.12 13.88
N LEU A 18 -7.04 -13.19 13.97
CA LEU A 18 -7.77 -14.45 13.90
C LEU A 18 -7.55 -15.14 12.55
N LEU A 19 -7.65 -14.42 11.44
CA LEU A 19 -7.36 -14.95 10.10
C LEU A 19 -5.93 -15.49 10.01
N THR A 20 -4.95 -14.73 10.50
CA THR A 20 -3.54 -15.12 10.51
C THR A 20 -3.32 -16.38 11.34
N LEU A 21 -3.96 -16.48 12.51
CA LEU A 21 -3.92 -17.66 13.38
C LEU A 21 -4.57 -18.89 12.72
N LEU A 22 -5.73 -18.71 12.08
CA LEU A 22 -6.42 -19.79 11.37
C LEU A 22 -5.58 -20.30 10.19
N LEU A 23 -5.03 -19.38 9.39
CA LEU A 23 -4.13 -19.73 8.28
C LEU A 23 -2.85 -20.38 8.78
N PHE A 24 -2.30 -19.94 9.91
CA PHE A 24 -1.16 -20.59 10.54
C PHE A 24 -1.48 -22.06 10.83
N VAL A 25 -2.58 -22.36 11.53
CA VAL A 25 -2.97 -23.75 11.86
C VAL A 25 -3.24 -24.58 10.61
N CYS A 26 -3.99 -24.04 9.64
CA CYS A 26 -4.35 -24.76 8.41
C CYS A 26 -3.13 -25.06 7.52
N LEU A 27 -2.21 -24.10 7.39
CA LEU A 27 -1.06 -24.20 6.50
C LEU A 27 0.16 -24.83 7.17
N TYR A 28 0.22 -24.88 8.51
CA TYR A 28 1.35 -25.41 9.28
C TYR A 28 1.79 -26.77 8.76
N PHE A 29 0.90 -27.75 8.71
CA PHE A 29 1.27 -29.11 8.33
C PHE A 29 1.69 -29.24 6.86
N ILE A 30 1.09 -28.45 5.97
CA ILE A 30 1.35 -28.55 4.52
C ILE A 30 2.67 -27.83 4.17
N PHE A 31 2.78 -26.55 4.52
CA PHE A 31 3.94 -25.73 4.18
C PHE A 31 5.19 -26.14 4.95
N PHE A 32 5.08 -26.40 6.26
CA PHE A 32 6.24 -26.79 7.06
C PHE A 32 6.86 -28.11 6.56
N THR A 33 6.03 -29.07 6.16
CA THR A 33 6.50 -30.36 5.62
C THR A 33 7.20 -30.19 4.27
N ILE A 34 6.61 -29.40 3.35
CA ILE A 34 7.23 -29.09 2.05
C ILE A 34 8.55 -28.36 2.23
N GLN A 35 8.59 -27.39 3.15
CA GLN A 35 9.76 -26.56 3.39
C GLN A 35 10.89 -27.34 4.06
N ILE A 36 10.57 -28.24 5.01
CA ILE A 36 11.54 -29.20 5.55
C ILE A 36 12.11 -30.06 4.42
N PHE A 37 11.25 -30.63 3.57
CA PHE A 37 11.67 -31.52 2.48
C PHE A 37 12.60 -30.83 1.47
N TRP A 38 12.28 -29.60 1.05
CA TRP A 38 13.15 -28.77 0.21
C TRP A 38 14.46 -28.40 0.93
N SER A 39 14.41 -28.24 2.26
CA SER A 39 15.56 -27.86 3.07
C SER A 39 16.48 -29.00 3.48
N ILE A 40 16.17 -30.28 3.17
CA ILE A 40 17.13 -31.38 3.37
C ILE A 40 18.41 -31.11 2.56
N GLY A 41 18.33 -30.37 1.44
CA GLY A 41 19.51 -29.83 0.74
C GLY A 41 20.16 -28.60 1.41
N ILE A 42 19.42 -27.87 2.23
CA ILE A 42 19.83 -26.68 3.01
C ILE A 42 20.35 -27.04 4.42
N MET A 43 20.16 -28.27 4.90
CA MET A 43 20.70 -28.73 6.20
C MET A 43 22.24 -28.62 6.31
N CYS A 44 22.92 -28.32 5.19
CA CYS A 44 24.32 -27.88 5.15
C CYS A 44 24.58 -26.47 5.72
N ILE A 45 23.54 -25.65 5.98
CA ILE A 45 23.64 -24.27 6.52
C ILE A 45 23.86 -24.25 8.05
N GLY A 46 23.64 -25.38 8.74
CA GLY A 46 24.00 -25.55 10.15
C GLY A 46 22.83 -25.50 11.13
N PRO A 47 23.09 -25.48 12.46
CA PRO A 47 22.09 -25.72 13.51
C PRO A 47 20.99 -24.66 13.60
N MET A 48 21.18 -23.49 13.00
CA MET A 48 20.18 -22.41 12.96
C MET A 48 19.10 -22.60 11.89
N ALA A 49 19.25 -23.57 10.98
CA ALA A 49 18.33 -23.76 9.87
C ALA A 49 16.86 -23.92 10.31
N PRO A 50 16.50 -24.74 11.31
CA PRO A 50 15.10 -24.88 11.73
C PRO A 50 14.46 -23.56 12.19
N LEU A 51 15.22 -22.69 12.87
CA LEU A 51 14.72 -21.38 13.32
C LEU A 51 14.47 -20.46 12.13
N ILE A 52 15.41 -20.37 11.18
CA ILE A 52 15.25 -19.56 9.97
C ILE A 52 14.06 -20.04 9.15
N LEU A 53 13.88 -21.36 9.03
CA LEU A 53 12.73 -21.95 8.35
C LEU A 53 11.41 -21.61 9.03
N PHE A 54 11.36 -21.71 10.36
CA PHE A 54 10.18 -21.36 11.14
C PHE A 54 9.80 -19.88 10.99
N LEU A 55 10.79 -18.98 11.05
CA LEU A 55 10.56 -17.54 10.82
C LEU A 55 10.08 -17.26 9.39
N ASN A 56 10.66 -17.93 8.39
CA ASN A 56 10.23 -17.79 7.01
C ASN A 56 8.80 -18.32 6.79
N PHE A 57 8.43 -19.41 7.46
CA PHE A 57 7.07 -19.94 7.45
C PHE A 57 6.08 -18.94 8.07
N LEU A 58 6.39 -18.38 9.23
CA LEU A 58 5.58 -17.33 9.86
C LEU A 58 5.37 -16.14 8.91
N HIS A 59 6.43 -15.71 8.24
CA HIS A 59 6.35 -14.63 7.28
C HIS A 59 5.46 -14.99 6.07
N GLN A 60 5.57 -16.20 5.52
CA GLN A 60 4.73 -16.64 4.39
C GLN A 60 3.24 -16.68 4.78
N VAL A 61 2.91 -17.18 5.97
CA VAL A 61 1.53 -17.18 6.48
C VAL A 61 1.02 -15.76 6.64
N ASP A 62 1.81 -14.87 7.26
CA ASP A 62 1.43 -13.47 7.45
C ASP A 62 1.23 -12.75 6.11
N ALA A 63 2.11 -12.97 5.13
CA ALA A 63 1.98 -12.38 3.80
C ALA A 63 0.70 -12.83 3.06
N VAL A 64 0.31 -14.10 3.20
CA VAL A 64 -0.96 -14.60 2.66
C VAL A 64 -2.14 -13.99 3.41
N ALA A 65 -2.08 -13.95 4.74
CA ALA A 65 -3.11 -13.35 5.57
C ALA A 65 -3.30 -11.87 5.28
N GLN A 66 -2.23 -11.11 5.06
CA GLN A 66 -2.28 -9.70 4.71
C GLN A 66 -2.87 -9.46 3.32
N ARG A 67 -2.58 -10.31 2.32
CA ARG A 67 -3.19 -10.21 0.99
C ARG A 67 -4.69 -10.46 1.04
N ILE A 68 -5.13 -11.43 1.83
CA ILE A 68 -6.57 -11.69 2.05
C ILE A 68 -7.18 -10.53 2.85
N GLY A 69 -6.53 -10.09 3.92
CA GLY A 69 -6.98 -8.97 4.76
C GLY A 69 -7.07 -7.65 4.00
N ALA A 70 -6.19 -7.41 3.04
CA ALA A 70 -6.21 -6.24 2.17
C ALA A 70 -7.54 -6.12 1.41
N VAL A 71 -8.11 -7.26 0.98
CA VAL A 71 -9.38 -7.33 0.24
C VAL A 71 -10.58 -7.18 1.18
N PHE A 72 -10.55 -7.80 2.35
CA PHE A 72 -11.74 -7.90 3.21
C PHE A 72 -11.82 -6.87 4.34
N PHE A 73 -10.68 -6.50 4.94
CA PHE A 73 -10.65 -5.77 6.21
C PHE A 73 -9.99 -4.40 6.12
N TYR A 74 -9.12 -4.14 5.15
CA TYR A 74 -8.26 -2.96 5.17
C TYR A 74 -8.80 -1.77 4.37
N GLU A 75 -9.44 -2.00 3.21
CA GLU A 75 -9.78 -0.93 2.26
C GLU A 75 -10.58 0.22 2.92
N LEU A 76 -11.77 -0.06 3.44
CA LEU A 76 -12.65 0.97 4.00
C LEU A 76 -12.08 1.63 5.28
N PRO A 77 -11.59 0.87 6.30
CA PRO A 77 -11.10 1.49 7.53
C PRO A 77 -9.83 2.32 7.34
N LEU A 78 -8.93 1.89 6.45
CA LEU A 78 -7.70 2.63 6.17
C LEU A 78 -7.94 3.88 5.33
N GLU A 79 -8.94 3.89 4.44
CA GLU A 79 -9.36 5.12 3.77
C GLU A 79 -9.99 6.11 4.75
N SER A 80 -10.88 5.63 5.64
CA SER A 80 -11.49 6.47 6.67
C SER A 80 -10.43 7.08 7.61
N LEU A 81 -9.44 6.27 8.02
CA LEU A 81 -8.30 6.74 8.80
C LEU A 81 -7.51 7.80 8.05
N PHE A 82 -7.19 7.56 6.77
CA PHE A 82 -6.47 8.51 5.94
C PHE A 82 -7.22 9.84 5.86
N ASP A 83 -8.50 9.80 5.52
CA ASP A 83 -9.36 10.97 5.40
C ASP A 83 -9.45 11.73 6.72
N PHE A 84 -9.57 11.03 7.86
CA PHE A 84 -9.62 11.64 9.19
C PHE A 84 -8.32 12.38 9.53
N ILE A 85 -7.15 11.75 9.30
CA ILE A 85 -5.85 12.37 9.58
C ILE A 85 -5.61 13.55 8.66
N TYR A 86 -5.86 13.36 7.37
CA TYR A 86 -5.75 14.41 6.36
C TYR A 86 -6.62 15.60 6.74
N ALA A 87 -7.88 15.35 7.09
CA ALA A 87 -8.83 16.40 7.50
C ALA A 87 -8.44 17.14 8.77
N THR A 88 -7.89 16.42 9.76
CA THR A 88 -7.53 17.00 11.06
C THR A 88 -6.27 17.85 10.99
N GLN A 89 -5.32 17.48 10.12
CA GLN A 89 -4.02 18.15 10.02
C GLN A 89 -3.96 19.18 8.87
N SER A 90 -4.81 19.05 7.85
CA SER A 90 -4.91 20.05 6.80
C SER A 90 -5.43 21.36 7.39
N HIS A 91 -4.63 22.42 7.31
CA HIS A 91 -4.99 23.75 7.84
C HIS A 91 -6.10 24.46 7.02
N GLY A 92 -6.55 23.87 5.91
CA GLY A 92 -7.62 24.38 5.08
C GLY A 92 -8.89 23.55 5.24
N GLU A 93 -9.87 24.07 5.98
CA GLU A 93 -11.25 23.53 6.03
C GLU A 93 -11.87 23.39 4.60
N ASP A 94 -11.33 24.11 3.62
CA ASP A 94 -11.72 24.06 2.20
C ASP A 94 -11.19 22.85 1.42
N ALA A 95 -10.16 22.14 1.88
CA ALA A 95 -9.57 21.03 1.12
C ALA A 95 -10.47 19.77 1.14
N ILE A 96 -11.12 19.50 2.28
CA ILE A 96 -12.07 18.39 2.44
C ILE A 96 -13.40 18.72 1.74
N ILE A 97 -13.84 19.98 1.83
CA ILE A 97 -15.05 20.46 1.14
C ILE A 97 -14.79 20.46 -0.38
N ARG A 98 -13.63 20.87 -0.90
CA ARG A 98 -13.31 20.74 -2.33
C ARG A 98 -13.05 19.29 -2.77
N ALA A 99 -12.52 18.41 -1.93
CA ALA A 99 -12.39 16.99 -2.26
C ALA A 99 -13.76 16.28 -2.33
N LYS A 100 -14.71 16.63 -1.45
CA LYS A 100 -16.09 16.11 -1.46
C LYS A 100 -17.04 16.82 -2.44
N THR A 101 -16.80 18.10 -2.75
CA THR A 101 -17.70 18.97 -3.55
C THR A 101 -17.14 19.28 -4.95
N GLY A 102 -15.86 19.02 -5.20
CA GLY A 102 -15.12 19.49 -6.38
C GLY A 102 -15.03 18.54 -7.57
N ARG A 103 -15.65 17.34 -7.53
CA ARG A 103 -15.89 16.57 -8.76
C ARG A 103 -17.36 16.60 -9.15
N LYS A 104 -17.69 17.56 -10.03
CA LYS A 104 -18.29 17.10 -11.29
C LYS A 104 -17.24 16.18 -11.91
N LYS A 105 -17.58 14.91 -12.18
CA LYS A 105 -16.81 14.13 -13.17
C LYS A 105 -16.57 15.09 -14.35
N PRO A 106 -15.37 15.19 -14.94
CA PRO A 106 -15.30 15.78 -16.25
C PRO A 106 -16.35 15.03 -17.05
N GLN A 107 -17.41 15.73 -17.47
CA GLN A 107 -18.39 15.19 -18.39
C GLN A 107 -17.66 15.16 -19.73
N GLY A 108 -16.61 14.33 -19.80
CA GLY A 108 -15.89 14.06 -21.01
C GLY A 108 -16.93 13.50 -21.95
N ASN A 109 -17.02 14.10 -23.14
CA ASN A 109 -17.85 13.54 -24.18
C ASN A 109 -17.50 12.05 -24.34
N LEU A 110 -18.47 11.23 -24.75
CA LEU A 110 -18.26 9.79 -24.99
C LEU A 110 -16.96 9.53 -25.80
N ILE A 111 -16.66 10.43 -26.75
CA ILE A 111 -15.46 10.41 -27.58
C ILE A 111 -14.17 10.56 -26.76
N GLU A 112 -14.14 11.45 -25.76
CA GLU A 112 -12.98 11.67 -24.89
C GLU A 112 -12.74 10.49 -23.94
N SER A 113 -13.82 9.89 -23.43
CA SER A 113 -13.72 8.66 -22.64
C SER A 113 -13.25 7.47 -23.50
N LEU A 114 -13.69 7.39 -24.76
CA LEU A 114 -13.27 6.37 -25.71
C LEU A 114 -11.81 6.54 -26.15
N THR A 115 -11.35 7.76 -26.40
CA THR A 115 -9.94 8.00 -26.77
C THR A 115 -9.01 7.68 -25.61
N LEU A 116 -9.34 8.08 -24.37
CA LEU A 116 -8.59 7.69 -23.18
C LEU A 116 -8.56 6.16 -23.04
N TRP A 117 -9.70 5.49 -23.20
CA TRP A 117 -9.75 4.02 -23.15
C TRP A 117 -8.93 3.36 -24.26
N MET A 118 -8.92 3.91 -25.48
CA MET A 118 -8.11 3.41 -26.59
C MET A 118 -6.60 3.53 -26.36
N PHE A 119 -6.14 4.57 -25.65
CA PHE A 119 -4.73 4.71 -25.27
C PHE A 119 -4.36 3.87 -24.03
N GLU A 120 -5.30 3.68 -23.10
CA GLU A 120 -5.07 2.85 -21.91
C GLU A 120 -5.17 1.34 -22.19
N PHE A 121 -5.98 0.91 -23.16
CA PHE A 121 -6.17 -0.51 -23.50
C PHE A 121 -4.87 -1.24 -23.88
N PRO A 122 -3.99 -0.70 -24.75
CA PRO A 122 -2.67 -1.29 -25.02
C PRO A 122 -1.79 -1.36 -23.77
N ARG A 123 -1.84 -0.33 -22.91
CA ARG A 123 -1.08 -0.31 -21.66
C ARG A 123 -1.54 -1.44 -20.75
N ILE A 124 -2.85 -1.55 -20.51
CA ILE A 124 -3.46 -2.61 -19.69
C ILE A 124 -3.10 -4.00 -20.22
N LEU A 125 -3.14 -4.21 -21.54
CA LEU A 125 -2.79 -5.49 -22.15
C LEU A 125 -1.32 -5.90 -21.94
N VAL A 126 -0.41 -4.93 -21.83
CA VAL A 126 1.03 -5.18 -21.60
C VAL A 126 1.36 -5.23 -20.10
N THR A 127 0.75 -4.37 -19.28
CA THR A 127 1.02 -4.29 -17.84
C THR A 127 0.37 -5.44 -17.07
N TRP A 128 -0.80 -5.94 -17.49
CA TRP A 128 -1.46 -7.05 -16.80
C TRP A 128 -0.63 -8.35 -16.79
N PRO A 129 -0.11 -8.88 -17.92
CA PRO A 129 0.70 -10.09 -17.89
C PRO A 129 2.05 -9.87 -17.20
N THR A 130 2.64 -8.68 -17.29
CA THR A 130 3.90 -8.36 -16.59
C THR A 130 3.69 -8.30 -15.08
N ASP A 131 2.58 -7.72 -14.61
CA ASP A 131 2.20 -7.75 -13.19
C ASP A 131 1.99 -9.19 -12.68
N GLN A 132 1.33 -10.06 -13.45
CA GLN A 132 1.17 -11.47 -13.07
C GLN A 132 2.52 -12.20 -13.00
N LEU A 133 3.43 -11.93 -13.94
CA LEU A 133 4.77 -12.49 -13.91
C LEU A 133 5.56 -12.03 -12.68
N VAL A 134 5.48 -10.75 -12.31
CA VAL A 134 6.10 -10.22 -11.09
C VAL A 134 5.54 -10.95 -9.87
N VAL A 135 4.21 -11.08 -9.75
CA VAL A 135 3.58 -11.81 -8.63
C VAL A 135 4.07 -13.26 -8.55
N ILE A 136 4.11 -13.97 -9.68
CA ILE A 136 4.61 -15.34 -9.74
C ILE A 136 6.09 -15.40 -9.30
N LEU A 137 6.94 -14.53 -9.85
CA LEU A 137 8.36 -14.44 -9.49
C LEU A 137 8.55 -14.16 -8.00
N THR A 138 7.76 -13.23 -7.45
CA THR A 138 7.77 -12.91 -6.02
C THR A 138 7.42 -14.13 -5.19
N ILE A 139 6.35 -14.86 -5.52
CA ILE A 139 5.95 -16.10 -4.82
C ILE A 139 7.07 -17.15 -4.86
N TRP A 140 7.69 -17.36 -6.03
CA TRP A 140 8.83 -18.27 -6.17
C TRP A 140 10.02 -17.84 -5.32
N MET A 141 10.29 -16.53 -5.26
CA MET A 141 11.40 -15.99 -4.49
C MET A 141 11.20 -16.15 -2.98
N MET A 142 9.95 -16.07 -2.48
CA MET A 142 9.61 -16.34 -1.07
C MET A 142 9.94 -17.79 -0.63
N ALA A 143 10.17 -18.71 -1.57
CA ALA A 143 10.59 -20.07 -1.27
C ALA A 143 12.03 -20.16 -0.74
N ILE A 144 12.88 -19.15 -0.99
CA ILE A 144 14.26 -19.07 -0.49
C ILE A 144 14.24 -18.46 0.93
N PRO A 145 14.51 -19.24 1.99
CA PRO A 145 14.40 -18.73 3.36
C PRO A 145 15.40 -17.59 3.63
N GLY A 146 14.92 -16.55 4.33
CA GLY A 146 15.73 -15.42 4.76
C GLY A 146 15.96 -14.37 3.67
N ILE A 147 16.49 -14.77 2.51
CA ILE A 147 16.79 -13.83 1.41
C ILE A 147 15.54 -13.49 0.61
N GLY A 148 14.67 -14.48 0.35
CA GLY A 148 13.47 -14.33 -0.47
C GLY A 148 12.60 -13.15 -0.07
N PRO A 149 12.10 -13.10 1.18
CA PRO A 149 11.30 -12.00 1.70
C PRO A 149 11.92 -10.61 1.49
N ILE A 150 13.23 -10.48 1.68
CA ILE A 150 13.94 -9.20 1.54
C ILE A 150 13.90 -8.74 0.08
N ILE A 151 14.20 -9.63 -0.86
CA ILE A 151 14.17 -9.28 -2.28
C ILE A 151 12.73 -9.00 -2.71
N THR A 152 11.72 -9.72 -2.19
CA THR A 152 10.32 -9.45 -2.56
C THR A 152 9.89 -8.06 -2.15
N VAL A 153 10.29 -7.59 -0.96
CA VAL A 153 10.03 -6.21 -0.51
C VAL A 153 10.71 -5.21 -1.43
N LEU A 154 11.95 -5.45 -1.85
CA LEU A 154 12.68 -4.56 -2.77
C LEU A 154 12.02 -4.46 -4.15
N ILE A 155 11.51 -5.59 -4.67
CA ILE A 155 10.80 -5.63 -5.97
C ILE A 155 9.45 -4.91 -5.88
N GLU A 156 8.69 -5.13 -4.81
CA GLU A 156 7.36 -4.55 -4.65
C GLU A 156 7.36 -3.09 -4.17
N ALA A 157 8.51 -2.59 -3.68
CA ALA A 157 8.64 -1.25 -3.10
C ALA A 157 8.06 -0.11 -3.97
N PRO A 158 8.38 0.05 -5.28
CA PRO A 158 7.83 1.15 -6.07
C PRO A 158 6.28 1.14 -6.09
N LYS A 159 5.69 -0.04 -6.30
CA LYS A 159 4.24 -0.23 -6.37
C LYS A 159 3.59 0.04 -5.02
N LYS A 160 4.18 -0.48 -3.94
CA LYS A 160 3.69 -0.30 -2.58
C LYS A 160 3.74 1.15 -2.13
N GLY A 161 4.82 1.86 -2.47
CA GLY A 161 4.96 3.29 -2.20
C GLY A 161 3.90 4.13 -2.91
N ARG A 162 3.67 3.88 -4.20
CA ARG A 162 2.60 4.54 -4.98
C ARG A 162 1.22 4.28 -4.37
N ALA A 163 0.94 3.04 -3.97
CA ALA A 163 -0.34 2.64 -3.39
C ALA A 163 -0.68 3.42 -2.10
N MET A 164 0.33 3.79 -1.31
CA MET A 164 0.11 4.56 -0.07
C MET A 164 -0.52 5.94 -0.31
N HIS A 165 -0.29 6.55 -1.47
CA HIS A 165 -0.84 7.86 -1.86
C HIS A 165 -2.03 7.79 -2.82
N GLU A 166 -2.54 6.61 -3.17
CA GLU A 166 -3.72 6.50 -4.05
C GLU A 166 -4.92 7.28 -3.53
N ARG A 167 -5.14 7.27 -2.20
CA ARG A 167 -6.22 8.04 -1.58
C ARG A 167 -6.02 9.55 -1.72
N TYR A 168 -4.79 10.03 -1.53
CA TYR A 168 -4.44 11.44 -1.76
C TYR A 168 -4.71 11.86 -3.20
N PHE A 169 -4.27 11.06 -4.19
CA PHE A 169 -4.52 11.35 -5.59
C PHE A 169 -6.01 11.33 -5.93
N ALA A 170 -6.78 10.42 -5.32
CA ALA A 170 -8.23 10.37 -5.46
C ALA A 170 -8.91 11.62 -4.89
N LEU A 171 -8.48 12.09 -3.71
CA LEU A 171 -8.98 13.31 -3.06
C LEU A 171 -8.62 14.57 -3.85
N LYS A 172 -7.40 14.65 -4.41
CA LYS A 172 -6.97 15.71 -5.34
C LYS A 172 -7.67 15.66 -6.68
N GLY A 173 -8.30 14.53 -7.03
CA GLY A 173 -8.96 14.34 -8.30
C GLY A 173 -8.00 14.32 -9.50
N LEU A 174 -6.76 13.87 -9.31
CA LEU A 174 -5.78 13.76 -10.39
C LEU A 174 -6.22 12.72 -11.44
N SER A 175 -5.88 12.98 -12.69
CA SER A 175 -5.96 12.01 -13.79
C SER A 175 -4.80 11.01 -13.74
N LEU A 176 -4.96 9.85 -14.38
CA LEU A 176 -3.91 8.82 -14.42
C LEU A 176 -2.58 9.37 -14.97
N ARG A 177 -2.66 10.26 -15.97
CA ARG A 177 -1.49 10.92 -16.57
C ARG A 177 -0.79 11.85 -15.58
N GLU A 178 -1.56 12.64 -14.81
CA GLU A 178 -1.01 13.52 -13.78
C GLU A 178 -0.38 12.73 -12.64
N ILE A 179 -1.00 11.62 -12.24
CA ILE A 179 -0.43 10.70 -11.24
C ILE A 179 0.90 10.13 -11.72
N GLU A 180 1.01 9.75 -12.99
CA GLU A 180 2.24 9.21 -13.55
C GLU A 180 3.37 10.25 -13.53
N ILE A 181 3.08 11.46 -14.00
CA ILE A 181 4.06 12.58 -13.97
C ILE A 181 4.49 12.87 -12.52
N TYR A 182 3.53 12.93 -11.60
CA TYR A 182 3.80 13.16 -10.18
C TYR A 182 4.67 12.05 -9.58
N HIS A 183 4.42 10.80 -9.99
CA HIS A 183 5.21 9.66 -9.54
C HIS A 183 6.63 9.70 -10.10
N ASP A 184 6.81 10.00 -11.39
CA ASP A 184 8.11 10.08 -12.04
C ASP A 184 8.99 11.16 -11.40
N ASP A 185 8.41 12.32 -11.04
CA ASP A 185 9.12 13.41 -10.37
C ASP A 185 9.62 13.03 -8.96
N MET A 186 8.93 12.09 -8.30
CA MET A 186 9.20 11.70 -6.90
C MET A 186 9.50 10.20 -6.74
N TRP A 187 9.92 9.51 -7.81
CA TRP A 187 9.99 8.05 -7.85
C TRP A 187 10.82 7.46 -6.71
N TRP A 188 11.93 8.13 -6.35
CA TRP A 188 12.82 7.70 -5.26
C TRP A 188 12.15 7.79 -3.88
N HIS A 189 11.34 8.81 -3.63
CA HIS A 189 10.60 8.95 -2.37
C HIS A 189 9.57 7.84 -2.22
N TYR A 190 8.86 7.52 -3.32
CA TYR A 190 7.93 6.40 -3.35
C TYR A 190 8.64 5.06 -3.18
N TYR A 191 9.81 4.88 -3.80
CA TYR A 191 10.60 3.67 -3.61
C TYR A 191 10.98 3.45 -2.14
N VAL A 192 11.55 4.48 -1.50
CA VAL A 192 11.97 4.38 -0.09
C VAL A 192 10.77 4.19 0.83
N LEU A 193 9.66 4.91 0.61
CA LEU A 193 8.43 4.70 1.38
C LEU A 193 7.94 3.26 1.23
N GLY A 194 7.83 2.77 0.00
CA GLY A 194 7.36 1.42 -0.28
C GLY A 194 8.26 0.34 0.31
N PHE A 195 9.58 0.56 0.28
CA PHE A 195 10.54 -0.33 0.93
C PHE A 195 10.35 -0.36 2.44
N MET A 196 10.28 0.82 3.10
CA MET A 196 10.12 0.89 4.55
C MET A 196 8.79 0.31 5.02
N THR A 197 7.70 0.66 4.34
CA THR A 197 6.38 0.10 4.62
C THR A 197 6.35 -1.41 4.42
N GLY A 198 6.90 -1.91 3.31
CA GLY A 198 7.02 -3.34 3.03
C GLY A 198 7.87 -4.10 4.05
N PHE A 199 8.98 -3.51 4.47
CA PHE A 199 9.86 -4.10 5.47
C PHE A 199 9.20 -4.17 6.85
N LEU A 200 8.53 -3.10 7.30
CA LEU A 200 7.81 -3.11 8.58
C LEU A 200 6.66 -4.11 8.60
N GLU A 201 5.93 -4.23 7.49
CA GLU A 201 4.84 -5.20 7.34
C GLU A 201 5.32 -6.65 7.18
N THR A 202 6.63 -6.90 7.09
CA THR A 202 7.20 -8.26 7.08
C THR A 202 7.15 -8.93 8.46
N ILE A 203 7.06 -8.13 9.53
CA ILE A 203 7.07 -8.61 10.91
C ILE A 203 5.72 -9.28 11.23
N PRO A 204 5.68 -10.61 11.40
CA PRO A 204 4.42 -11.33 11.58
C PRO A 204 3.73 -10.91 12.87
N PHE A 205 2.39 -11.01 12.91
CA PHE A 205 1.51 -10.63 14.04
C PHE A 205 1.45 -9.14 14.36
N VAL A 206 2.50 -8.36 14.05
CA VAL A 206 2.53 -6.90 14.24
C VAL A 206 2.37 -6.15 12.91
N SER A 207 2.45 -6.86 11.78
CA SER A 207 2.33 -6.32 10.43
C SER A 207 1.10 -5.43 10.25
N THR A 208 -0.07 -5.86 10.74
CA THR A 208 -1.30 -5.06 10.70
C THR A 208 -1.16 -3.74 11.43
N LEU A 209 -0.48 -3.68 12.59
CA LEU A 209 -0.22 -2.41 13.28
C LEU A 209 0.59 -1.48 12.37
N PHE A 210 1.61 -2.02 11.71
CA PHE A 210 2.43 -1.26 10.76
C PHE A 210 1.63 -0.80 9.55
N VAL A 211 0.66 -1.57 9.04
CA VAL A 211 -0.25 -1.10 7.98
C VAL A 211 -0.97 0.19 8.41
N PHE A 212 -1.47 0.26 9.65
CA PHE A 212 -2.12 1.45 10.19
C PHE A 212 -1.13 2.62 10.36
N THR A 213 0.06 2.36 10.90
CA THR A 213 1.10 3.38 11.07
C THR A 213 1.57 3.92 9.72
N ASN A 214 1.78 3.04 8.74
CA ASN A 214 2.18 3.38 7.37
C ASN A 214 1.11 4.25 6.70
N ARG A 215 -0.18 3.89 6.85
CA ARG A 215 -1.29 4.69 6.33
C ARG A 215 -1.38 6.07 6.97
N THR A 216 -1.16 6.14 8.28
CA THR A 216 -1.10 7.42 9.02
C THR A 216 0.06 8.28 8.52
N GLY A 217 1.25 7.69 8.36
CA GLY A 217 2.42 8.36 7.81
C GLY A 217 2.19 8.90 6.40
N ALA A 218 1.55 8.11 5.53
CA ALA A 218 1.18 8.53 4.19
C ALA A 218 0.19 9.70 4.19
N ALA A 219 -0.78 9.72 5.10
CA ALA A 219 -1.72 10.83 5.25
C ALA A 219 -1.02 12.11 5.70
N MET A 220 -0.12 12.02 6.68
CA MET A 220 0.67 13.17 7.14
C MET A 220 1.61 13.68 6.03
N TRP A 221 2.28 12.78 5.31
CA TRP A 221 3.13 13.17 4.18
C TRP A 221 2.32 13.87 3.08
N SER A 222 1.09 13.44 2.83
CA SER A 222 0.18 14.11 1.89
C SER A 222 -0.17 15.54 2.33
N VAL A 223 -0.31 15.79 3.64
CA VAL A 223 -0.51 17.14 4.20
C VAL A 223 0.75 17.99 4.01
N ASP A 224 1.94 17.43 4.28
CA ASP A 224 3.21 18.14 4.08
C ASP A 224 3.43 18.52 2.61
N LEU A 225 3.06 17.64 1.68
CA LEU A 225 3.10 17.90 0.24
C LEU A 225 2.17 19.05 -0.15
N GLU A 226 0.98 19.12 0.45
CA GLU A 226 0.04 20.22 0.20
C GLU A 226 0.58 21.55 0.75
N ASN A 227 1.12 21.54 1.96
CA ASN A 227 1.71 22.73 2.57
C ASN A 227 2.88 23.24 1.73
N ALA A 228 3.78 22.36 1.30
CA ALA A 228 4.88 22.70 0.41
C ALA A 228 4.39 23.27 -0.94
N TYR A 229 3.28 22.74 -1.47
CA TYR A 229 2.66 23.29 -2.68
C TYR A 229 2.12 24.71 -2.46
N LEU A 230 1.42 24.97 -1.35
CA LEU A 230 0.89 26.29 -0.99
C LEU A 230 1.99 27.33 -0.74
N GLU A 231 3.10 26.91 -0.15
CA GLU A 231 4.28 27.76 0.05
C GLU A 231 5.04 28.07 -1.25
N SER A 232 4.80 27.32 -2.33
CA SER A 232 5.37 27.64 -3.63
C SER A 232 4.69 28.88 -4.25
N SER A 233 5.41 29.62 -5.10
CA SER A 233 4.86 30.81 -5.78
C SER A 233 3.56 30.50 -6.54
N ARG A 234 3.47 29.29 -7.11
CA ARG A 234 2.31 28.81 -7.86
C ARG A 234 1.12 28.47 -6.95
N GLY A 235 1.38 27.98 -5.74
CA GLY A 235 0.34 27.73 -4.74
C GLY A 235 -0.23 29.02 -4.15
N ARG A 236 0.62 30.03 -3.93
CA ARG A 236 0.19 31.36 -3.44
C ARG A 236 -0.77 32.05 -4.40
N GLU A 237 -0.48 32.04 -5.71
CA GLU A 237 -1.35 32.64 -6.73
C GLU A 237 -2.73 31.96 -6.77
N TRP A 238 -2.75 30.63 -6.78
CA TRP A 238 -4.00 29.85 -6.74
C TRP A 238 -4.81 30.09 -5.45
N PHE A 239 -4.15 30.16 -4.30
CA PHE A 239 -4.80 30.39 -3.01
C PHE A 239 -5.41 31.79 -2.92
N GLN A 240 -4.72 32.81 -3.46
CA GLN A 240 -5.24 34.17 -3.56
C GLN A 240 -6.46 34.25 -4.48
N GLU A 241 -6.44 33.57 -5.62
CA GLU A 241 -7.59 33.51 -6.54
C GLU A 241 -8.78 32.81 -5.88
N ALA A 242 -8.54 31.68 -5.20
CA ALA A 242 -9.55 30.86 -4.54
C ALA A 242 -10.22 31.50 -3.31
N THR A 243 -9.54 32.42 -2.63
CA THR A 243 -10.06 33.13 -1.44
C THR A 243 -10.68 34.48 -1.78
N SER A 244 -10.49 34.96 -3.01
CA SER A 244 -11.05 36.22 -3.53
C SER A 244 -12.43 36.10 -4.18
N SER A 245 -12.91 34.88 -4.38
CA SER A 245 -14.22 34.52 -4.97
C SER A 245 -15.24 34.11 -3.92
#